data_AF-A0A067JXK2-F1
#
_entry.id   AF-A0A067JXK2-F1
#
_cell.length_a   1.000
_cell.length_b   1.000
_cell.length_c   1.000
_cell.angle_alpha   90.00
_cell.angle_beta   90.00
_cell.angle_gamma   90.00
#
_symmetry.space_group_name_H-M   'P 1'
#
loop_
_entity.id
_entity.type
_entity.pdbx_description
1 polymer ?
#
loop_
_entity_poly.entity_id
_entity_poly.type
_entity_poly.pdbx_seq_one_letter_code
_entity_poly.pdbx_strand_id
1 'polypeptide(L)'
;MATGDVFNKSKDKDGNFQKAISYNVKGILSLYEASFVSVHGEDILDEALAFTKPILESSLAMQSIPHHLAQHIRNALILSFHKGVPRVEARQYISVYEEDESRNETLLEFAKLDFNRVQLLHRQELGELNEQKRGDYASSVECYKKEYGVTEEVAVEEILEICVNAWKDINEECMRPNSTPRPILECLVNMARVSEVVYRFDDGYTNPLSLKDKVISLFLESLALSK
;
A
#
# COMPACT_ATOMS: atom_id res chain seq x y z
N MET A 1 13.84 -10.95 11.11
CA MET A 1 12.41 -11.13 10.76
C MET A 1 12.18 -12.60 10.46
N ALA A 2 10.95 -13.10 10.59
CA ALA A 2 10.60 -14.46 10.21
C ALA A 2 10.60 -14.57 8.67
N THR A 3 11.11 -15.68 8.13
CA THR A 3 11.05 -16.01 6.70
C THR A 3 9.61 -16.32 6.29
N GLY A 4 9.32 -16.31 4.98
CA GLY A 4 8.01 -16.73 4.44
C GLY A 4 7.57 -18.12 4.93
N ASP A 5 8.51 -18.97 5.35
CA ASP A 5 8.27 -20.32 5.88
C ASP A 5 7.34 -20.36 7.10
N VAL A 6 7.19 -19.24 7.82
CA VAL A 6 6.24 -19.14 8.94
C VAL A 6 4.79 -19.44 8.50
N PHE A 7 4.49 -19.27 7.21
CA PHE A 7 3.18 -19.54 6.62
C PHE A 7 2.98 -21.01 6.21
N ASN A 8 4.01 -21.87 6.25
CA ASN A 8 3.86 -23.30 5.97
C ASN A 8 2.88 -24.00 6.93
N LYS A 9 2.75 -23.51 8.17
CA LYS A 9 1.76 -24.02 9.14
C LYS A 9 0.30 -23.79 8.71
N SER A 10 0.09 -22.86 7.78
CA SER A 10 -1.22 -22.51 7.22
C SER A 10 -1.55 -23.30 5.95
N LYS A 11 -0.65 -24.20 5.51
CA LYS A 11 -0.84 -25.10 4.37
C LYS A 11 -1.35 -26.47 4.81
N ASP A 12 -2.03 -27.16 3.91
CA ASP A 12 -2.47 -28.55 4.08
C ASP A 12 -1.36 -29.54 3.67
N LYS A 13 -1.67 -30.83 3.71
CA LYS A 13 -0.71 -31.90 3.37
C LYS A 13 -0.32 -31.90 1.89
N ASP A 14 -1.14 -31.28 1.04
CA ASP A 14 -0.90 -31.16 -0.40
C ASP A 14 -0.12 -29.88 -0.74
N GLY A 15 0.25 -29.08 0.27
CA GLY A 15 1.02 -27.85 0.11
C GLY A 15 0.18 -26.62 -0.24
N ASN A 16 -1.16 -26.72 -0.22
CA ASN A 16 -2.07 -25.61 -0.52
C ASN A 16 -2.49 -24.87 0.75
N PHE A 17 -2.77 -23.57 0.67
CA PHE A 17 -3.34 -22.85 1.80
C PHE A 17 -4.68 -23.44 2.23
N GLN A 18 -4.82 -23.73 3.53
CA GLN A 18 -5.99 -24.41 4.07
C GLN A 18 -7.24 -23.55 3.84
N LYS A 19 -8.23 -24.12 3.13
CA LYS A 19 -9.51 -23.44 2.87
C LYS A 19 -10.24 -23.02 4.15
N ALA A 20 -10.06 -23.74 5.26
CA ALA A 20 -10.64 -23.36 6.55
C ALA A 20 -10.22 -21.96 7.05
N ILE A 21 -9.08 -21.42 6.59
CA ILE A 21 -8.61 -20.08 6.93
C ILE A 21 -9.48 -19.00 6.26
N SER A 22 -10.19 -19.33 5.17
CA SER A 22 -11.03 -18.37 4.42
C SER A 22 -12.17 -17.78 5.25
N TYR A 23 -12.58 -18.44 6.34
CA TYR A 23 -13.62 -17.94 7.25
C TYR A 23 -13.12 -16.84 8.20
N ASN A 24 -11.80 -16.70 8.39
CA ASN A 24 -11.21 -15.64 9.19
C ASN A 24 -10.78 -14.48 8.28
N VAL A 25 -11.73 -13.61 7.93
CA VAL A 25 -11.50 -12.47 7.03
C VAL A 25 -10.37 -11.55 7.52
N LYS A 26 -10.28 -11.27 8.83
CA LYS A 26 -9.18 -10.48 9.40
C LYS A 26 -7.82 -11.17 9.18
N GLY A 27 -7.76 -12.49 9.36
CA GLY A 27 -6.56 -13.28 9.10
C GLY A 27 -6.16 -13.32 7.62
N ILE A 28 -7.14 -13.42 6.71
CA ILE A 28 -6.92 -13.35 5.27
C ILE A 28 -6.38 -11.97 4.86
N LEU A 29 -6.94 -10.89 5.41
CA LEU A 29 -6.44 -9.54 5.15
C LEU A 29 -4.99 -9.36 5.63
N SER A 30 -4.66 -9.86 6.82
CA SER A 30 -3.28 -9.84 7.32
C SER A 30 -2.31 -10.64 6.45
N LEU A 31 -2.73 -11.81 5.94
CA LEU A 31 -1.92 -12.63 5.05
C LEU A 31 -1.74 -11.96 3.68
N TYR A 32 -2.79 -11.32 3.16
CA TYR A 32 -2.74 -10.53 1.93
C TYR A 32 -1.72 -9.40 2.07
N GLU A 33 -1.79 -8.59 3.14
CA GLU A 33 -0.81 -7.52 3.37
C GLU A 33 0.62 -8.04 3.52
N ALA A 34 0.80 -9.14 4.26
CA ALA A 34 2.10 -9.77 4.42
C ALA A 34 2.69 -10.32 3.11
N SER A 35 1.87 -10.59 2.09
CA SER A 35 2.39 -11.05 0.79
C SER A 35 3.17 -9.96 0.04
N PHE A 36 2.95 -8.68 0.34
CA PHE A 36 3.62 -7.55 -0.34
C PHE A 36 5.03 -7.26 0.17
N VAL A 37 5.49 -7.99 1.18
CA VAL A 37 6.90 -8.00 1.58
C VAL A 37 7.69 -9.14 0.92
N SER A 38 7.16 -9.75 -0.14
CA SER A 38 7.83 -10.83 -0.87
C SER A 38 9.16 -10.38 -1.47
N VAL A 39 10.06 -11.36 -1.58
CA VAL A 39 11.39 -11.27 -2.19
C VAL A 39 11.51 -12.32 -3.30
N HIS A 40 12.57 -12.28 -4.11
CA HIS A 40 12.78 -13.29 -5.13
C HIS A 40 13.05 -14.66 -4.50
N GLY A 41 12.49 -15.71 -5.12
CA GLY A 41 12.61 -17.09 -4.66
C GLY A 41 11.71 -17.46 -3.47
N GLU A 42 10.89 -16.55 -2.95
CA GLU A 42 9.85 -16.85 -1.95
C GLU A 42 8.47 -17.04 -2.60
N ASP A 43 8.28 -18.19 -3.27
CA ASP A 43 7.03 -18.52 -3.97
C ASP A 43 5.81 -18.54 -3.02
N ILE A 44 6.03 -18.82 -1.73
CA ILE A 44 4.96 -18.92 -0.73
C ILE A 44 4.16 -17.64 -0.56
N LEU A 45 4.80 -16.47 -0.69
CA LEU A 45 4.12 -15.18 -0.54
C LEU A 45 3.36 -14.81 -1.81
N ASP A 46 3.89 -15.14 -2.99
CA ASP A 46 3.17 -15.00 -4.25
C ASP A 46 1.93 -15.92 -4.30
N GLU A 47 2.06 -17.16 -3.82
CA GLU A 47 0.93 -18.07 -3.62
C GLU A 47 -0.08 -17.53 -2.60
N ALA A 48 0.38 -16.92 -1.51
CA ALA A 48 -0.50 -16.30 -0.52
C ALA A 48 -1.30 -15.14 -1.12
N LEU A 49 -0.66 -14.31 -1.96
CA LEU A 49 -1.34 -13.24 -2.68
C LEU A 49 -2.44 -13.80 -3.59
N ALA A 50 -2.11 -14.82 -4.40
CA ALA A 50 -3.05 -15.48 -5.30
C ALA A 50 -4.22 -16.15 -4.56
N PHE A 51 -3.95 -16.72 -3.38
CA PHE A 51 -4.97 -17.35 -2.54
C PHE A 51 -5.90 -16.33 -1.87
N THR A 52 -5.34 -15.25 -1.30
CA THR A 52 -6.08 -14.31 -0.45
C THR A 52 -6.90 -13.30 -1.24
N LYS A 53 -6.39 -12.79 -2.36
CA LYS A 53 -7.05 -11.77 -3.18
C LYS A 53 -8.51 -12.11 -3.57
N PRO A 54 -8.80 -13.28 -4.19
CA PRO A 54 -10.17 -13.61 -4.59
C PRO A 54 -11.11 -13.81 -3.38
N ILE A 55 -10.57 -14.23 -2.23
CA ILE A 55 -11.34 -14.38 -0.98
C ILE A 55 -11.75 -13.00 -0.46
N LEU A 56 -10.83 -12.04 -0.45
CA LEU A 56 -11.11 -10.67 -0.03
C LEU A 56 -12.11 -9.98 -0.96
N GLU A 57 -11.96 -10.12 -2.28
CA GLU A 57 -12.91 -9.59 -3.26
C GLU A 57 -14.32 -10.18 -3.04
N SER A 58 -14.41 -11.50 -2.85
CA SER A 58 -15.69 -12.18 -2.56
C SER A 58 -16.28 -11.76 -1.22
N SER A 59 -15.43 -11.47 -0.23
CA SER A 59 -15.87 -11.07 1.11
C SER A 59 -16.63 -9.75 1.09
N LEU A 60 -16.27 -8.81 0.21
CA LEU A 60 -16.95 -7.52 0.08
C LEU A 60 -18.41 -7.63 -0.35
N ALA A 61 -18.82 -8.76 -0.94
CA ALA A 61 -20.21 -9.05 -1.30
C ALA A 61 -21.04 -9.64 -0.14
N MET A 62 -20.42 -10.00 0.99
CA MET A 62 -21.12 -10.59 2.13
C MET A 62 -21.80 -9.51 2.99
N GLN A 63 -23.09 -9.67 3.28
CA GLN A 63 -23.87 -8.69 4.06
C GLN A 63 -23.45 -8.54 5.53
N SER A 64 -22.68 -9.49 6.08
CA SER A 64 -22.34 -9.55 7.50
C SER A 64 -20.99 -8.93 7.87
N ILE A 65 -20.22 -8.41 6.92
CA ILE A 65 -18.91 -7.82 7.24
C ILE A 65 -19.08 -6.43 7.86
N PRO A 66 -18.44 -6.16 9.02
CA PRO A 66 -18.45 -4.83 9.62
C PRO A 66 -17.96 -3.76 8.64
N HIS A 67 -18.60 -2.59 8.64
CA HIS A 67 -18.31 -1.51 7.71
C HIS A 67 -16.81 -1.11 7.70
N HIS A 68 -16.20 -0.88 8.86
CA HIS A 68 -14.76 -0.58 8.97
C HIS A 68 -13.88 -1.66 8.34
N LEU A 69 -14.23 -2.94 8.52
CA LEU A 69 -13.45 -4.04 7.98
C LEU A 69 -13.61 -4.11 6.46
N ALA A 70 -14.83 -3.91 5.94
CA ALA A 70 -15.05 -3.81 4.50
C ALA A 70 -14.27 -2.64 3.89
N GLN A 71 -14.22 -1.48 4.57
CA GLN A 71 -13.44 -0.33 4.12
C GLN A 71 -11.94 -0.63 4.12
N HIS A 72 -11.43 -1.29 5.16
CA HIS A 72 -10.02 -1.69 5.24
C HIS A 72 -9.65 -2.66 4.10
N ILE A 73 -10.52 -3.63 3.80
CA ILE A 73 -10.32 -4.56 2.68
C ILE A 73 -10.31 -3.82 1.34
N ARG A 74 -11.24 -2.88 1.12
CA ARG A 74 -11.25 -2.05 -0.11
C ARG A 74 -9.95 -1.26 -0.26
N ASN A 75 -9.46 -0.65 0.82
CA ASN A 75 -8.22 0.13 0.80
C ASN A 75 -7.02 -0.78 0.46
N ALA A 76 -6.88 -1.92 1.13
CA ALA A 76 -5.80 -2.89 0.88
C ALA A 76 -5.80 -3.44 -0.55
N LEU A 77 -6.98 -3.73 -1.12
CA LEU A 77 -7.12 -4.18 -2.50
C LEU A 77 -6.76 -3.09 -3.52
N ILE A 78 -6.97 -1.81 -3.17
CA ILE A 78 -6.55 -0.67 -3.98
C ILE A 78 -5.04 -0.49 -3.92
N LEU A 79 -4.46 -0.47 -2.72
CA LEU A 79 -3.03 -0.33 -2.48
C LEU A 79 -2.71 -1.00 -1.14
N SER A 80 -1.83 -2.00 -1.17
CA SER A 80 -1.35 -2.64 0.06
C SER A 80 -0.69 -1.62 0.98
N PHE A 81 -0.89 -1.74 2.29
CA PHE A 81 -0.27 -0.90 3.31
C PHE A 81 1.26 -0.77 3.13
N HIS A 82 1.92 -1.86 2.73
CA HIS A 82 3.38 -1.89 2.54
C HIS A 82 3.89 -1.03 1.37
N LYS A 83 3.05 -0.82 0.34
CA LYS A 83 3.31 0.05 -0.81
C LYS A 83 2.75 1.47 -0.62
N GLY A 84 1.90 1.68 0.39
CA GLY A 84 1.35 2.98 0.72
C GLY A 84 2.36 3.91 1.39
N VAL A 85 2.21 5.22 1.15
CA VAL A 85 2.99 6.23 1.88
C VAL A 85 2.53 6.21 3.34
N PRO A 86 3.44 6.05 4.33
CA PRO A 86 3.06 5.85 5.73
C PRO A 86 2.08 6.90 6.26
N ARG A 87 2.21 8.14 5.78
CA ARG A 87 1.33 9.24 6.18
C ARG A 87 -0.11 9.12 5.65
N VAL A 88 -0.28 8.67 4.41
CA VAL A 88 -1.59 8.38 3.79
C VAL A 88 -2.23 7.21 4.52
N GLU A 89 -1.47 6.15 4.72
CA GLU A 89 -1.94 4.93 5.38
C GLU A 89 -2.33 5.19 6.85
N ALA A 90 -1.54 5.98 7.58
CA ALA A 90 -1.88 6.39 8.94
C ALA A 90 -3.23 7.11 9.01
N ARG A 91 -3.53 8.01 8.06
CA ARG A 91 -4.82 8.73 8.04
C ARG A 91 -6.00 7.79 7.84
N GLN A 92 -5.86 6.80 6.96
CA GLN A 92 -6.90 5.82 6.68
C GLN A 92 -7.07 4.84 7.85
N TYR A 93 -5.95 4.35 8.38
CA TYR A 93 -5.95 3.37 9.45
C TYR A 93 -6.49 3.94 10.77
N ILE A 94 -6.25 5.22 11.09
CA ILE A 94 -6.84 5.86 12.27
C ILE A 94 -8.38 5.77 12.23
N SER A 95 -9.01 5.99 11.08
CA SER A 95 -10.47 5.86 10.94
C SER A 95 -10.95 4.42 11.07
N VAL A 96 -10.18 3.45 10.56
CA VAL A 96 -10.48 2.01 10.75
C VAL A 96 -10.35 1.62 12.23
N TYR A 97 -9.28 2.04 12.89
CA TYR A 97 -9.00 1.73 14.29
C TYR A 97 -9.98 2.39 15.25
N GLU A 98 -10.48 3.58 14.92
CA GLU A 98 -11.54 4.26 15.66
C GLU A 98 -12.83 3.43 15.71
N GLU A 99 -13.12 2.62 14.70
CA GLU A 99 -14.31 1.75 14.68
C GLU A 99 -14.04 0.33 15.24
N ASP A 100 -12.79 -0.01 15.61
CA ASP A 100 -12.47 -1.33 16.16
C ASP A 100 -12.86 -1.42 17.66
N GLU A 101 -13.65 -2.44 18.02
CA GLU A 101 -14.11 -2.68 19.39
C GLU A 101 -12.97 -2.96 20.38
N SER A 102 -11.82 -3.43 19.89
CA SER A 102 -10.63 -3.74 20.70
C SER A 102 -9.64 -2.56 20.81
N ARG A 103 -10.00 -1.39 20.28
CA ARG A 103 -9.11 -0.23 20.24
C ARG A 103 -8.69 0.23 21.63
N ASN A 104 -7.46 0.72 21.71
CA ASN A 104 -6.95 1.41 22.87
C ASN A 104 -7.18 2.92 22.69
N GLU A 105 -8.03 3.50 23.52
CA GLU A 105 -8.41 4.91 23.42
C GLU A 105 -7.22 5.87 23.55
N THR A 106 -6.23 5.54 24.38
CA THR A 106 -5.02 6.36 24.53
C THR A 106 -4.19 6.37 23.24
N LEU A 107 -4.02 5.21 22.60
CA LEU A 107 -3.28 5.11 21.33
C LEU A 107 -4.01 5.82 20.20
N LEU A 108 -5.35 5.71 20.14
CA LEU A 108 -6.17 6.41 19.17
C LEU A 108 -6.02 7.93 19.31
N GLU A 109 -6.13 8.44 20.53
CA GLU A 109 -5.99 9.88 20.80
C GLU A 109 -4.58 10.38 20.44
N PHE A 110 -3.53 9.63 20.78
CA PHE A 110 -2.16 9.96 20.41
C PHE A 110 -1.97 10.02 18.89
N ALA A 111 -2.51 9.05 18.16
CA ALA A 111 -2.42 9.03 16.71
C ALA A 111 -3.14 10.24 16.08
N LYS A 112 -4.32 10.62 16.59
CA LYS A 112 -5.06 11.81 16.11
C LYS A 112 -4.33 13.11 16.41
N LEU A 113 -3.77 13.26 17.61
CA LEU A 113 -3.01 14.44 18.01
C LEU A 113 -1.73 14.63 17.18
N ASP A 114 -0.93 13.57 17.05
CA ASP A 114 0.28 13.59 16.22
C ASP A 114 -0.08 13.89 14.76
N PHE A 115 -1.16 13.27 14.26
CA PHE A 115 -1.63 13.53 12.91
C PHE A 115 -1.99 15.02 12.72
N ASN A 116 -2.84 15.59 13.55
CA ASN A 116 -3.22 17.00 13.42
C ASN A 116 -2.03 17.95 13.57
N ARG A 117 -1.07 17.64 14.46
CA ARG A 117 0.15 18.43 14.65
C ARG A 117 1.00 18.50 13.38
N VAL A 118 1.30 17.36 12.77
CA VAL A 118 2.12 17.30 11.54
C VAL A 118 1.37 17.90 10.35
N GLN A 119 0.04 17.71 10.27
CA GLN A 119 -0.80 18.35 9.25
C GLN A 119 -0.70 19.89 9.29
N LEU A 120 -0.65 20.48 10.49
CA LEU A 120 -0.53 21.94 10.65
C LEU A 120 0.79 22.47 10.08
N LEU A 121 1.91 21.76 10.29
CA LEU A 121 3.21 22.12 9.74
C LEU A 121 3.19 22.08 8.20
N HIS A 122 2.64 21.01 7.63
CA HIS A 122 2.52 20.89 6.17
C HIS A 122 1.63 22.00 5.55
N ARG A 123 0.54 22.41 6.23
CA ARG A 123 -0.29 23.54 5.75
C ARG A 123 0.50 24.85 5.67
N GLN A 124 1.42 25.06 6.61
CA GLN A 124 2.28 26.24 6.62
C GLN A 124 3.27 26.21 5.45
N GLU A 125 3.94 25.07 5.23
CA GLU A 125 4.89 24.86 4.12
C GLU A 125 4.22 24.98 2.74
N LEU A 126 3.00 24.47 2.59
CA LEU A 126 2.22 24.58 1.34
C LEU A 126 1.84 26.04 1.01
N GLY A 127 1.76 26.92 2.02
CA GLY A 127 1.55 28.36 1.80
C GLY A 127 2.72 29.06 1.11
N GLU A 128 3.89 28.42 1.05
CA GLU A 128 5.15 29.00 0.56
C GLU A 128 5.58 28.48 -0.83
N LEU A 129 4.95 27.42 -1.34
CA LEU A 129 5.34 26.75 -2.59
C LEU A 129 4.39 27.10 -3.75
N ASN A 130 4.94 27.70 -4.80
CA ASN A 130 4.24 27.95 -6.06
C ASN A 130 5.16 27.52 -7.21
N GLU A 131 4.82 26.44 -7.91
CA GLU A 131 5.69 25.83 -8.91
C GLU A 131 5.12 25.86 -10.33
N GLN A 132 6.04 25.95 -11.28
CA GLN A 132 5.85 26.35 -12.68
C GLN A 132 5.86 25.14 -13.62
N LYS A 133 4.99 25.14 -14.65
CA LYS A 133 4.79 23.99 -15.57
C LYS A 133 5.97 23.78 -16.54
N ARG A 134 6.38 22.52 -16.74
CA ARG A 134 7.28 22.06 -17.80
C ARG A 134 6.52 21.18 -18.80
N GLY A 135 6.99 21.15 -20.05
CA GLY A 135 6.38 20.40 -21.16
C GLY A 135 6.78 18.91 -21.22
N ASP A 136 6.11 18.19 -22.12
CA ASP A 136 6.08 16.72 -22.17
C ASP A 136 7.38 16.08 -22.72
N TYR A 137 7.69 14.90 -22.16
CA TYR A 137 8.68 13.93 -22.66
C TYR A 137 7.95 12.62 -23.05
N ALA A 138 8.56 11.81 -23.92
CA ALA A 138 8.00 10.52 -24.33
C ALA A 138 7.87 9.55 -23.14
N SER A 139 6.77 8.81 -23.07
CA SER A 139 6.47 7.87 -21.99
C SER A 139 7.26 6.57 -22.09
N SER A 140 7.44 5.86 -20.96
CA SER A 140 8.10 4.55 -20.92
C SER A 140 7.43 3.51 -21.83
N VAL A 141 6.10 3.55 -21.94
CA VAL A 141 5.32 2.66 -22.81
C VAL A 141 5.62 2.93 -24.30
N GLU A 142 5.65 4.20 -24.71
CA GLU A 142 5.99 4.57 -26.09
C GLU A 142 7.43 4.18 -26.46
N CYS A 143 8.37 4.36 -25.53
CA CYS A 143 9.74 3.90 -25.69
C CYS A 143 9.81 2.37 -25.87
N TYR A 144 9.14 1.61 -25.00
CA TYR A 144 9.14 0.13 -25.05
C TYR A 144 8.50 -0.40 -26.33
N LYS A 145 7.34 0.14 -26.74
CA LYS A 145 6.69 -0.21 -28.02
C LYS A 145 7.61 0.02 -29.21
N LYS A 146 8.33 1.15 -29.22
CA LYS A 146 9.21 1.51 -30.32
C LYS A 146 10.46 0.62 -30.37
N GLU A 147 11.01 0.27 -29.22
CA GLU A 147 12.22 -0.55 -29.12
C GLU A 147 11.96 -2.02 -29.49
N TYR A 148 10.86 -2.59 -28.98
CA TYR A 148 10.56 -4.02 -29.12
C TYR A 148 9.51 -4.32 -30.21
N GLY A 149 8.90 -3.29 -30.81
CA GLY A 149 7.90 -3.46 -31.88
C GLY A 149 6.59 -4.11 -31.41
N VAL A 150 6.27 -3.99 -30.12
CA VAL A 150 5.12 -4.64 -29.47
C VAL A 150 3.88 -3.74 -29.42
N THR A 151 2.73 -4.33 -29.08
CA THR A 151 1.50 -3.56 -28.82
C THR A 151 1.61 -2.81 -27.49
N GLU A 152 0.66 -1.89 -27.27
CA GLU A 152 0.61 -1.13 -26.03
C GLU A 152 0.29 -1.99 -24.82
N GLU A 153 -0.64 -2.93 -24.98
CA GLU A 153 -1.06 -3.85 -23.93
C GLU A 153 0.11 -4.70 -23.44
N VAL A 154 0.90 -5.25 -24.37
CA VAL A 154 2.11 -6.03 -24.06
C VAL A 154 3.16 -5.16 -23.37
N ALA A 155 3.38 -3.93 -23.86
CA ALA A 155 4.33 -3.02 -23.23
C ALA A 155 3.91 -2.64 -21.79
N VAL A 156 2.61 -2.44 -21.55
CA VAL A 156 2.07 -2.14 -20.21
C VAL A 156 2.24 -3.34 -19.27
N GLU A 157 1.91 -4.55 -19.72
CA GLU A 157 2.06 -5.77 -18.92
C GLU A 157 3.52 -6.00 -18.50
N GLU A 158 4.46 -5.87 -19.44
CA GLU A 158 5.90 -6.01 -19.19
C GLU A 158 6.44 -4.92 -18.25
N ILE A 159 6.02 -3.66 -18.43
CA ILE A 159 6.42 -2.56 -17.52
C ILE A 159 5.88 -2.80 -16.11
N LEU A 160 4.64 -3.29 -15.97
CA LEU A 160 4.07 -3.64 -14.67
C LEU A 160 4.86 -4.77 -13.99
N GLU A 161 5.26 -5.79 -14.75
CA GLU A 161 6.09 -6.88 -14.25
C GLU A 161 7.48 -6.39 -13.81
N ILE A 162 8.10 -5.47 -14.56
CA ILE A 162 9.34 -4.80 -14.15
C ILE A 162 9.15 -4.07 -12.82
N CYS A 163 8.05 -3.33 -12.64
CA CYS A 163 7.75 -2.64 -11.39
C CYS A 163 7.54 -3.61 -10.22
N VAL A 164 6.87 -4.75 -10.44
CA VAL A 164 6.68 -5.81 -9.43
C VAL A 164 8.02 -6.39 -9.00
N ASN A 165 8.89 -6.72 -9.96
CA ASN A 165 10.23 -7.25 -9.68
C ASN A 165 11.12 -6.22 -8.96
N ALA A 166 11.10 -4.96 -9.40
CA ALA A 166 11.83 -3.89 -8.71
C ALA A 166 11.38 -3.71 -7.26
N TRP A 167 10.10 -3.93 -6.96
CA TRP A 167 9.61 -3.91 -5.57
C TRP A 167 10.17 -5.06 -4.73
N LYS A 168 10.31 -6.26 -5.30
CA LYS A 168 10.94 -7.42 -4.65
C LYS A 168 12.43 -7.14 -4.38
N ASP A 169 13.14 -6.55 -5.33
CA ASP A 169 14.53 -6.09 -5.14
C ASP A 169 14.66 -5.10 -3.98
N ILE A 170 13.75 -4.11 -3.90
CA ILE A 170 13.71 -3.13 -2.79
C ILE A 170 13.49 -3.86 -1.45
N ASN A 171 12.56 -4.81 -1.40
CA ASN A 171 12.30 -5.60 -0.20
C ASN A 171 13.54 -6.38 0.24
N GLU A 172 14.22 -7.05 -0.70
CA GLU A 172 15.44 -7.82 -0.43
C GLU A 172 16.54 -6.95 0.18
N GLU A 173 16.85 -5.82 -0.45
CA GLU A 173 17.91 -4.93 0.01
C GLU A 173 17.58 -4.32 1.39
N CYS A 174 16.31 -4.08 1.68
CA CYS A 174 15.87 -3.64 3.01
C CYS A 174 15.99 -4.73 4.08
N MET A 175 15.93 -6.00 3.70
CA MET A 175 16.03 -7.14 4.61
C MET A 175 17.46 -7.65 4.80
N ARG A 176 18.34 -7.44 3.81
CA ARG A 176 19.75 -7.81 3.89
C ARG A 176 20.45 -7.04 5.01
N PRO A 177 21.35 -7.69 5.78
CA PRO A 177 22.23 -6.99 6.69
C PRO A 177 23.05 -5.97 5.89
N ASN A 178 22.79 -4.69 6.11
CA ASN A 178 23.51 -3.62 5.43
C ASN A 178 24.10 -2.65 6.46
N SER A 179 25.19 -1.97 6.07
CA SER A 179 25.84 -0.95 6.89
C SER A 179 25.11 0.39 6.86
N THR A 180 24.04 0.50 6.06
CA THR A 180 23.30 1.74 5.85
C THR A 180 22.38 1.98 7.05
N PRO A 181 22.42 3.17 7.66
CA PRO A 181 21.48 3.52 8.72
C PRO A 181 20.03 3.37 8.26
N ARG A 182 19.20 2.72 9.10
CA ARG A 182 17.76 2.50 8.86
C ARG A 182 16.99 3.74 8.36
N PRO A 183 17.19 4.95 8.92
CA PRO A 183 16.48 6.13 8.45
C PRO A 183 16.74 6.49 6.97
N ILE A 184 17.93 6.17 6.45
CA ILE A 184 18.27 6.43 5.04
C ILE A 184 17.53 5.44 4.14
N LEU A 185 17.49 4.15 4.51
CA LEU A 185 16.72 3.14 3.79
C LEU A 185 15.24 3.48 3.80
N GLU A 186 14.69 3.88 4.95
CA GLU A 186 13.30 4.29 5.09
C GLU A 186 12.97 5.48 4.18
N CYS A 187 13.87 6.47 4.08
CA CYS A 187 13.70 7.58 3.16
C CYS A 187 13.60 7.10 1.70
N LEU A 188 14.51 6.24 1.24
CA LEU A 188 14.51 5.71 -0.12
C LEU A 188 13.26 4.87 -0.43
N VAL A 189 12.84 3.99 0.48
CA VAL A 189 11.62 3.19 0.33
C VAL A 189 10.38 4.09 0.34
N ASN A 190 10.35 5.12 1.18
CA ASN A 190 9.23 6.05 1.21
C ASN A 190 9.10 6.84 -0.10
N MET A 191 10.20 7.13 -0.81
CA MET A 191 10.14 7.72 -2.16
C MET A 191 9.48 6.76 -3.16
N ALA A 192 9.83 5.47 -3.14
CA ALA A 192 9.18 4.47 -3.98
C ALA A 192 7.67 4.35 -3.66
N ARG A 193 7.29 4.39 -2.38
CA ARG A 193 5.89 4.41 -1.93
C ARG A 193 5.13 5.65 -2.40
N VAL A 194 5.79 6.82 -2.46
CA VAL A 194 5.18 8.04 -3.02
C VAL A 194 4.84 7.82 -4.49
N SER A 195 5.75 7.23 -5.27
CA SER A 195 5.47 6.91 -6.68
C SER A 195 4.29 5.94 -6.82
N GLU A 196 4.21 4.89 -6.00
CA GLU A 196 3.07 3.95 -5.98
C GLU A 196 1.74 4.64 -5.66
N VAL A 197 1.73 5.67 -4.80
CA VAL A 197 0.52 6.43 -4.47
C VAL A 197 0.15 7.44 -5.57
N VAL A 198 1.13 8.20 -6.05
CA VAL A 198 0.93 9.32 -6.98
C VAL A 198 0.54 8.84 -8.37
N TYR A 199 1.13 7.74 -8.84
CA TYR A 199 0.90 7.22 -10.19
C TYR A 199 -0.05 6.00 -10.22
N ARG A 200 -0.81 5.75 -9.15
CA ARG A 200 -1.62 4.53 -9.01
C ARG A 200 -2.70 4.40 -10.08
N PHE A 201 -3.33 5.51 -10.44
CA PHE A 201 -4.52 5.55 -11.30
C PHE A 201 -4.30 6.38 -12.57
N ASP A 202 -3.51 7.45 -12.46
CA ASP A 202 -3.20 8.39 -13.54
C ASP A 202 -1.87 9.09 -13.23
N ASP A 203 -1.48 10.07 -14.06
CA ASP A 203 -0.43 11.02 -13.71
C ASP A 203 -0.92 11.99 -12.63
N GLY A 204 -1.01 11.50 -11.39
CA GLY A 204 -1.41 12.29 -10.23
C GLY A 204 -0.42 13.39 -9.87
N TYR A 205 0.79 13.38 -10.42
CA TYR A 205 1.79 14.42 -10.18
C TYR A 205 1.48 15.68 -11.00
N THR A 206 1.21 15.52 -12.29
CA THR A 206 0.88 16.64 -13.19
C THR A 206 -0.61 16.97 -13.18
N ASN A 207 -1.47 15.96 -12.96
CA ASN A 207 -2.91 16.09 -12.89
C ASN A 207 -3.46 15.46 -11.58
N PRO A 208 -3.45 16.21 -10.46
CA PRO A 208 -3.73 15.64 -9.13
C PRO A 208 -5.21 15.40 -8.85
N LEU A 209 -6.07 15.26 -9.87
CA LEU A 209 -7.50 15.03 -9.69
C LEU A 209 -7.78 13.75 -8.89
N SER A 210 -7.07 12.66 -9.21
CA SER A 210 -7.17 11.39 -8.47
C SER A 210 -6.65 11.50 -7.03
N LEU A 211 -5.75 12.44 -6.76
CA LEU A 211 -5.18 12.68 -5.44
C LEU A 211 -5.99 13.68 -4.61
N LYS A 212 -6.99 14.36 -5.18
CA LYS A 212 -7.73 15.43 -4.52
C LYS A 212 -8.27 15.02 -3.15
N ASP A 213 -8.93 13.87 -3.06
CA ASP A 213 -9.52 13.41 -1.80
C ASP A 213 -8.44 13.07 -0.77
N LYS A 214 -7.31 12.49 -1.21
CA LYS A 214 -6.16 12.24 -0.34
C LYS A 214 -5.54 13.55 0.14
N VAL A 215 -5.38 14.55 -0.74
CA VAL A 215 -4.85 15.88 -0.39
C VAL A 215 -5.76 16.58 0.60
N ILE A 216 -7.08 16.58 0.36
CA ILE A 216 -8.06 17.16 1.29
C ILE A 216 -7.96 16.47 2.66
N SER A 217 -8.00 15.12 2.68
CA SER A 217 -7.96 14.36 3.93
C SER A 217 -6.64 14.54 4.71
N LEU A 218 -5.51 14.63 3.99
CA LEU A 218 -4.18 14.74 4.59
C LEU A 218 -3.84 16.14 5.06
N PHE A 219 -4.22 17.16 4.29
CA PHE A 219 -3.76 18.51 4.51
C PHE A 219 -4.86 19.46 4.97
N LEU A 220 -6.14 19.20 4.71
CA LEU A 220 -7.23 20.16 4.96
C LEU A 220 -8.25 19.70 6.01
N GLU A 221 -8.45 18.40 6.18
CA GLU A 221 -9.38 17.83 7.18
C GLU A 221 -8.64 17.33 8.41
N SER A 222 -8.91 17.92 9.57
CA SER A 222 -8.37 17.45 10.84
C SER A 222 -9.23 16.33 11.42
N LEU A 223 -8.58 15.39 12.13
CA LEU A 223 -9.27 14.33 12.84
C LEU A 223 -9.96 14.89 14.08
N ALA A 224 -11.24 14.54 14.29
CA ALA A 224 -11.97 14.94 15.47
C ALA A 224 -11.37 14.29 16.73
N LEU A 225 -11.02 15.12 17.71
CA LEU A 225 -10.52 14.66 19.00
C LEU A 225 -11.68 14.17 19.87
N SER A 226 -11.39 13.17 20.69
CA SER A 226 -12.32 12.62 21.66
C SER A 226 -12.62 13.69 22.73
N LYS A 227 -13.91 13.94 23.05
CA LYS A 227 -14.29 14.89 24.10
C LYS A 227 -14.12 14.32 25.50
#